data_AF-A0A9P6XNH3-F1
#
_entry.id   AF-A0A9P6XNH3-F1
#
_cell.length_a   1.000
_cell.length_b   1.000
_cell.length_c   1.000
_cell.angle_alpha   90.00
_cell.angle_beta   90.00
_cell.angle_gamma   90.00
#
_symmetry.space_group_name_H-M   'P 1'
#
loop_
_entity.id
_entity.type
_entity.pdbx_description
1 polymer ?
#
loop_
_entity_poly.entity_id
_entity_poly.type
_entity_poly.pdbx_seq_one_letter_code
_entity_poly.pdbx_strand_id
1 'polypeptide(L)'
;MAQFEADLADENANDDEVAEEKPTKQGGEEAWLKSDRDYAYDELLDRVFNILKQNNPELAGEKKKYTIVPPSIHREGNKKTIFANVAEISKRLHRPAEHVIQFLFAELGTTGSIDGSQRLIIKGHL
;
A
#
# COMPACT_ATOMS: atom_id res chain seq x y z
N MET A 1 -35.99 44.58 -11.51
CA MET A 1 -35.64 43.14 -11.52
C MET A 1 -34.83 42.75 -12.77
N ALA A 2 -35.04 43.36 -13.94
CA ALA A 2 -34.29 43.04 -15.17
C ALA A 2 -32.88 43.67 -15.31
N GLN A 3 -32.48 44.60 -14.44
CA GLN A 3 -31.14 45.24 -14.50
C GLN A 3 -30.07 44.53 -13.66
N PHE A 4 -30.45 43.63 -12.75
CA PHE A 4 -29.50 42.84 -11.94
C PHE A 4 -29.06 41.55 -12.64
N GLU A 5 -29.86 41.09 -13.62
CA GLU A 5 -29.61 39.87 -14.39
C GLU A 5 -28.68 40.12 -15.59
N ALA A 6 -28.57 41.38 -16.05
CA ALA A 6 -27.70 41.78 -17.15
C ALA A 6 -26.22 41.93 -16.73
N ASP A 7 -25.96 42.39 -15.50
CA ASP A 7 -24.59 42.56 -15.00
C ASP A 7 -23.90 41.22 -14.65
N LEU A 8 -24.67 40.14 -14.46
CA LEU A 8 -24.16 38.78 -14.21
C LEU A 8 -23.78 38.03 -15.51
N ALA A 9 -24.23 38.52 -16.66
CA ALA A 9 -23.99 37.88 -17.96
C ALA A 9 -22.69 38.35 -18.64
N ASP A 10 -22.12 39.48 -18.20
CA ASP A 10 -20.94 40.11 -18.84
C ASP A 10 -19.61 39.69 -18.20
N GLU A 11 -19.61 38.90 -17.13
CA GLU A 11 -18.39 38.31 -16.52
C GLU A 11 -18.05 36.91 -17.05
N ASN A 12 -18.90 36.30 -17.89
CA ASN A 12 -18.71 34.93 -18.41
C ASN A 12 -18.26 34.85 -19.88
N ALA A 13 -17.52 35.86 -20.35
CA ALA A 13 -16.98 35.88 -21.71
C ALA A 13 -15.48 36.20 -21.71
N ASN A 14 -14.70 35.41 -20.96
CA ASN A 14 -13.27 35.24 -21.21
C ASN A 14 -12.71 34.01 -20.49
N ASP A 15 -13.29 32.83 -20.74
CA ASP A 15 -12.56 31.57 -20.62
C ASP A 15 -11.74 31.39 -21.92
N ASP A 16 -10.76 32.27 -22.08
CA ASP A 16 -9.68 32.06 -23.04
C ASP A 16 -8.87 30.88 -22.52
N GLU A 17 -8.83 29.84 -23.35
CA GLU A 17 -8.05 28.62 -23.18
C GLU A 17 -6.57 28.97 -22.92
N VAL A 18 -6.19 29.14 -21.66
CA VAL A 18 -4.79 28.98 -21.27
C VAL A 18 -4.58 27.48 -21.17
N ALA A 19 -4.30 26.88 -22.33
CA ALA A 19 -3.58 25.63 -22.42
C ALA A 19 -2.21 25.85 -21.77
N GLU A 20 -2.16 25.73 -20.44
CA GLU A 20 -0.89 25.53 -19.74
C GLU A 20 -0.33 24.20 -20.23
N GLU A 21 0.54 24.29 -21.24
CA GLU A 21 1.47 23.24 -21.60
C GLU A 21 2.26 22.89 -20.35
N LYS A 22 1.79 21.87 -19.60
CA LYS A 22 2.57 21.27 -18.52
C LYS A 22 3.88 20.81 -19.15
N PRO A 23 5.02 21.43 -18.81
CA PRO A 23 6.28 20.98 -19.34
C PRO A 23 6.50 19.60 -18.72
N THR A 24 6.49 18.57 -19.56
CA THR A 24 6.85 17.21 -19.16
C THR A 24 8.34 17.22 -18.87
N LYS A 25 8.74 17.66 -17.67
CA LYS A 25 10.14 17.69 -17.26
C LYS A 25 10.52 16.32 -16.75
N GLN A 26 11.14 15.58 -17.68
CA GLN A 26 11.95 14.40 -17.43
C GLN A 26 12.82 14.63 -16.20
N GLY A 27 12.79 13.65 -15.29
CA GLY A 27 13.59 13.65 -14.07
C GLY A 27 15.06 13.89 -14.38
N GLY A 28 15.58 15.02 -13.92
CA GLY A 28 16.96 15.42 -14.11
C GLY A 28 17.19 16.81 -13.56
N GLU A 29 17.66 16.85 -12.31
CA GLU A 29 18.07 18.03 -11.54
C GLU A 29 16.95 19.00 -11.14
N GLU A 30 16.77 19.15 -9.83
CA GLU A 30 15.76 20.04 -9.26
C GLU A 30 16.02 21.49 -9.72
N ALA A 31 15.12 22.05 -10.54
CA ALA A 31 15.32 23.32 -11.26
C ALA A 31 15.58 24.53 -10.33
N TRP A 32 15.21 24.42 -9.05
CA TRP A 32 15.42 25.44 -8.02
C TRP A 32 16.83 25.42 -7.41
N LEU A 33 17.63 24.35 -7.55
CA LEU A 33 18.99 24.25 -6.98
C LEU A 33 19.94 25.34 -7.49
N LYS A 34 19.56 26.05 -8.57
CA LYS A 34 20.38 27.04 -9.27
C LYS A 34 19.81 28.47 -9.18
N SER A 35 18.76 28.70 -8.38
CA SER A 35 18.11 30.02 -8.27
C SER A 35 17.62 30.31 -6.84
N ASP A 36 17.80 31.54 -6.37
CA ASP A 36 17.32 32.03 -5.07
C ASP A 36 15.80 32.38 -5.08
N ARG A 37 15.01 31.64 -5.87
CA ARG A 37 13.56 31.87 -6.03
C ARG A 37 12.78 30.98 -5.06
N ASP A 38 11.59 31.44 -4.66
CA ASP A 38 10.65 30.61 -3.90
C ASP A 38 10.17 29.40 -4.71
N TYR A 39 9.96 28.27 -4.02
CA TYR A 39 9.51 27.03 -4.60
C TYR A 39 8.05 27.12 -5.06
N ALA A 40 7.73 26.57 -6.24
CA ALA A 40 6.34 26.39 -6.65
C ALA A 40 5.73 25.16 -5.95
N TYR A 41 4.42 25.22 -5.65
CA TYR A 41 3.71 24.12 -4.99
C TYR A 41 3.86 22.78 -5.73
N ASP A 42 3.71 22.79 -7.05
CA ASP A 42 3.82 21.58 -7.87
C ASP A 42 5.22 20.94 -7.81
N GLU A 43 6.27 21.76 -7.73
CA GLU A 43 7.66 21.31 -7.60
C GLU A 43 7.90 20.61 -6.25
N LEU A 44 7.36 21.17 -5.16
CA LEU A 44 7.40 20.56 -3.83
C LEU A 44 6.60 19.24 -3.78
N LEU A 45 5.44 19.22 -4.43
CA LEU A 45 4.56 18.06 -4.49
C LEU A 45 5.24 16.90 -5.23
N ASP A 46 5.80 17.17 -6.41
CA ASP A 46 6.54 16.18 -7.19
C ASP A 46 7.75 15.65 -6.41
N ARG A 47 8.45 16.51 -5.68
CA ARG A 47 9.57 16.11 -4.81
C ARG A 47 9.10 15.13 -3.73
N VAL A 48 8.01 15.41 -3.04
CA VAL A 48 7.48 14.53 -1.99
C VAL A 48 7.07 13.18 -2.56
N PHE A 49 6.39 13.15 -3.72
CA PHE A 49 6.04 11.88 -4.37
C PHE A 49 7.26 11.11 -4.88
N ASN A 50 8.30 11.79 -5.34
CA ASN A 50 9.55 11.16 -5.75
C ASN A 50 10.31 10.56 -4.55
N ILE A 51 10.41 11.30 -3.45
CA ILE A 51 10.98 10.80 -2.19
C ILE A 51 10.18 9.61 -1.66
N LEU A 52 8.84 9.69 -1.72
CA LEU A 52 7.95 8.61 -1.30
C LEU A 52 8.18 7.34 -2.15
N LYS A 53 8.32 7.49 -3.47
CA LYS A 53 8.63 6.38 -4.40
C LYS A 53 10.01 5.77 -4.16
N GLN A 54 11.02 6.59 -3.90
CA GLN A 54 12.38 6.14 -3.68
C GLN A 54 12.54 5.40 -2.35
N ASN A 55 11.99 5.95 -1.27
CA ASN A 55 12.16 5.39 0.07
C ASN A 55 11.19 4.24 0.35
N ASN A 56 9.99 4.27 -0.23
CA ASN A 56 8.95 3.28 0.03
C ASN A 56 8.32 2.81 -1.29
N PRO A 57 9.06 2.05 -2.13
CA PRO A 57 8.54 1.55 -3.40
C PRO A 57 7.27 0.69 -3.23
N GLU A 58 7.04 0.13 -2.04
CA GLU A 58 5.82 -0.62 -1.72
C GLU A 58 4.59 0.25 -1.44
N LEU A 59 4.76 1.51 -1.01
CA LEU A 59 3.68 2.47 -0.73
C LEU A 59 3.34 3.36 -1.92
N ALA A 60 4.26 3.49 -2.87
CA ALA A 60 4.13 4.35 -4.04
C ALA A 60 3.20 3.82 -5.14
N GLY A 61 2.75 2.58 -5.03
CA GLY A 61 1.73 1.99 -5.91
C GLY A 61 0.34 1.98 -5.27
N GLU A 62 -0.68 1.59 -6.05
CA GLU A 62 -2.01 1.26 -5.50
C GLU A 62 -1.85 0.35 -4.29
N LYS A 63 -2.53 0.70 -3.17
CA LYS A 63 -2.54 -0.07 -1.93
C LYS A 63 -2.61 -1.56 -2.25
N LYS A 64 -1.49 -2.28 -2.10
CA LYS A 64 -1.40 -3.70 -2.40
C LYS A 64 -2.44 -4.43 -1.54
N LYS A 65 -3.58 -4.78 -2.13
CA LYS A 65 -4.56 -5.65 -1.48
C LYS A 65 -3.88 -7.01 -1.33
N TYR A 66 -3.55 -7.38 -0.10
CA TYR A 66 -2.97 -8.69 0.19
C TYR A 66 -3.98 -9.77 -0.20
N THR A 67 -3.73 -10.42 -1.33
CA THR A 67 -4.50 -11.60 -1.73
C THR A 67 -3.93 -12.78 -0.97
N ILE A 68 -4.54 -13.09 0.17
CA ILE A 68 -4.15 -14.22 1.01
C ILE A 68 -4.69 -15.49 0.36
N VAL A 69 -3.82 -16.50 0.21
CA VAL A 69 -4.24 -17.83 -0.24
C VAL A 69 -5.06 -18.51 0.85
N PRO A 70 -6.14 -19.23 0.52
CA PRO A 70 -6.98 -19.90 1.49
C PRO A 70 -6.16 -20.85 2.38
N PRO A 71 -6.41 -20.89 3.70
CA PRO A 71 -5.68 -21.78 4.61
C PRO A 71 -5.99 -23.25 4.31
N SER A 72 -4.96 -24.08 4.27
CA SER A 72 -5.06 -25.51 4.02
C SER A 72 -4.77 -26.29 5.31
N ILE A 73 -5.83 -26.82 5.90
CA ILE A 73 -5.79 -27.54 7.18
C ILE A 73 -6.08 -29.02 6.92
N HIS A 74 -5.14 -29.86 7.32
CA HIS A 74 -5.24 -31.32 7.22
C HIS A 74 -5.25 -31.93 8.61
N ARG A 75 -5.84 -33.12 8.75
CA ARG A 75 -5.86 -33.85 10.03
C ARG A 75 -5.00 -35.09 9.88
N GLU A 76 -4.06 -35.27 10.80
CA GLU A 76 -3.23 -36.46 10.89
C GLU A 76 -3.72 -37.29 12.09
N GLY A 77 -4.75 -38.10 11.85
CA GLY A 77 -5.46 -38.85 12.89
C GLY A 77 -6.30 -37.97 13.81
N ASN A 78 -6.59 -38.47 15.02
CA ASN A 78 -7.51 -37.81 15.97
C ASN A 78 -6.87 -36.80 16.92
N LYS A 79 -5.54 -36.67 16.94
CA LYS A 79 -4.81 -35.86 17.95
C LYS A 79 -3.92 -34.78 17.35
N LYS A 80 -3.80 -34.71 16.02
CA LYS A 80 -2.90 -33.76 15.35
C LYS A 80 -3.62 -33.09 14.19
N THR A 81 -3.49 -31.77 14.16
CA THR A 81 -3.96 -30.93 13.06
C THR A 81 -2.75 -30.27 12.40
N ILE A 82 -2.66 -30.36 11.07
CA ILE A 82 -1.56 -29.84 10.27
C ILE A 82 -2.06 -28.62 9.49
N PHE A 83 -1.42 -27.48 9.70
CA PHE A 83 -1.60 -26.29 8.89
C PHE A 83 -0.48 -26.23 7.85
N ALA A 84 -0.82 -26.54 6.59
CA ALA A 84 0.17 -26.81 5.55
C ALA A 84 0.81 -25.55 4.94
N ASN A 85 0.06 -24.45 4.80
CA ASN A 85 0.51 -23.24 4.09
C ASN A 85 0.76 -22.03 5.01
N VAL A 86 1.02 -22.27 6.30
CA VAL A 86 1.30 -21.19 7.27
C VAL A 86 2.50 -20.33 6.87
N ALA A 87 3.56 -20.94 6.33
CA ALA A 87 4.77 -20.22 5.92
C ALA A 87 4.51 -19.34 4.69
N GLU A 88 3.69 -19.82 3.76
CA GLU A 88 3.31 -19.08 2.56
C GLU A 88 2.41 -17.89 2.89
N ILE A 89 1.44 -18.10 3.79
CA ILE A 89 0.57 -17.04 4.32
C ILE A 89 1.40 -15.99 5.06
N SER A 90 2.34 -16.42 5.93
CA SER A 90 3.21 -15.51 6.68
C SER A 90 4.07 -14.64 5.74
N LYS A 91 4.61 -15.23 4.66
CA LYS A 91 5.36 -14.49 3.63
C LYS A 91 4.48 -13.46 2.90
N ARG A 92 3.25 -13.81 2.52
CA ARG A 92 2.31 -12.86 1.88
C ARG A 92 1.89 -11.73 2.82
N LEU A 93 1.87 -11.99 4.13
CA LEU A 93 1.59 -10.99 5.16
C LEU A 93 2.81 -10.12 5.51
N HIS A 94 3.98 -10.38 4.90
CA HIS A 94 5.25 -9.73 5.25
C HIS A 94 5.58 -9.83 6.74
N ARG A 95 5.27 -10.97 7.37
CA ARG A 95 5.56 -11.23 8.77
C ARG A 95 6.41 -12.50 8.93
N PRO A 96 7.32 -12.54 9.91
CA PRO A 96 8.04 -13.76 10.22
C PRO A 96 7.06 -14.83 10.69
N ALA A 97 7.23 -16.07 10.21
CA ALA A 97 6.32 -17.17 10.54
C ALA A 97 6.26 -17.45 12.05
N GLU A 98 7.37 -17.26 12.76
CA GLU A 98 7.45 -17.43 14.21
C GLU A 98 6.44 -16.55 14.96
N HIS A 99 6.33 -15.27 14.58
CA HIS A 99 5.38 -14.33 15.19
C HIS A 99 3.92 -14.73 14.93
N VAL A 100 3.62 -15.18 13.71
CA VAL A 100 2.26 -15.63 13.35
C VAL A 100 1.89 -16.90 14.12
N ILE A 101 2.85 -17.81 14.31
CA ILE A 101 2.65 -19.06 15.04
C ILE A 101 2.47 -18.79 16.53
N GLN A 102 3.25 -17.87 17.11
CA GLN A 102 3.09 -17.47 18.50
C GLN A 102 1.71 -16.85 18.75
N PHE A 103 1.24 -16.01 17.82
CA PHE A 103 -0.12 -15.48 17.86
C PHE A 103 -1.18 -16.59 17.82
N LEU A 104 -1.05 -17.56 16.91
CA LEU A 104 -1.96 -18.71 16.82
C LEU A 104 -1.99 -19.53 18.11
N PHE A 105 -0.84 -19.76 18.76
CA PHE A 105 -0.80 -20.49 20.03
C PHE A 105 -1.42 -19.71 21.18
N ALA A 106 -1.24 -18.40 21.23
CA ALA A 106 -1.84 -17.54 22.24
C ALA A 106 -3.38 -17.50 22.10
N GLU A 107 -3.89 -17.34 20.89
CA GLU A 107 -5.33 -17.26 20.62
C GLU A 107 -6.04 -18.61 20.78
N LEU A 108 -5.44 -19.69 20.27
CA LEU A 108 -6.06 -21.02 20.30
C LEU A 108 -5.82 -21.75 21.63
N GLY A 109 -4.91 -21.26 22.48
CA GLY A 109 -4.50 -21.95 23.70
C GLY A 109 -3.86 -23.33 23.43
N THR A 110 -3.26 -23.50 22.25
CA THR A 110 -2.66 -24.77 21.82
C THR A 110 -1.15 -24.68 21.78
N THR A 111 -0.49 -25.83 21.76
CA THR A 111 0.94 -25.94 21.55
C THR A 111 1.21 -26.84 20.34
N GLY A 112 2.32 -26.59 19.67
CA GLY A 112 2.66 -27.27 18.44
C GLY A 112 4.13 -27.16 18.09
N SER A 113 4.49 -27.71 16.94
CA SER A 113 5.84 -27.68 16.39
C SER A 113 5.80 -27.46 14.89
N ILE A 114 6.85 -26.84 14.35
CA ILE A 114 7.07 -26.71 12.91
C ILE A 114 7.78 -27.98 12.42
N ASP A 115 7.28 -28.57 11.34
CA ASP A 115 7.96 -29.64 10.62
C ASP A 115 9.08 -29.10 9.71
N GLY A 116 10.03 -29.95 9.30
CA GLY A 116 11.08 -29.60 8.34
C GLY A 116 10.55 -29.07 7.00
N SER A 117 9.30 -29.39 6.66
CA SER A 117 8.59 -28.86 5.48
C SER A 117 7.93 -27.49 5.71
N GLN A 118 8.23 -26.78 6.81
CA GLN A 118 7.61 -25.50 7.21
C GLN A 118 6.07 -25.56 7.41
N ARG A 119 5.56 -26.75 7.75
CA ARG A 119 4.15 -26.97 8.11
C ARG A 119 4.00 -26.88 9.62
N LEU A 120 2.92 -26.29 10.11
CA LEU A 120 2.66 -26.21 11.54
C LEU A 120 1.83 -27.42 11.99
N ILE A 121 2.34 -28.18 12.95
CA ILE A 121 1.65 -29.30 13.59
C ILE A 121 1.14 -28.82 14.93
N ILE A 122 -0.18 -28.84 15.11
CA ILE A 122 -0.84 -28.46 16.36
C ILE A 122 -1.35 -29.74 17.05
N LYS A 123 -1.12 -29.83 18.36
CA LYS A 123 -1.71 -30.89 19.17
C LYS A 123 -3.15 -30.53 19.48
N GLY A 124 -4.06 -31.44 19.14
CA GLY A 124 -5.49 -31.29 19.39
C GLY A 124 -6.33 -31.23 18.12
N HIS A 125 -7.63 -31.12 18.34
CA HIS A 125 -8.64 -31.05 17.31
C HIS A 125 -9.12 -29.60 17.19
N LEU A 126 -8.89 -29.01 16.02
CA LEU A 126 -9.34 -27.66 15.63
C LEU A 126 -10.37 -27.76 14.50
#